data_AF-A0A392TSM1-F1
#
_entry.id   AF-A0A392TSM1-F1
#
_cell.length_a   1.000
_cell.length_b   1.000
_cell.length_c   1.000
_cell.angle_alpha   90.00
_cell.angle_beta   90.00
_cell.angle_gamma   90.00
#
_symmetry.space_group_name_H-M   'P 1'
#
loop_
_entity.id
_entity.type
_entity.pdbx_description
1 polymer ?
#
loop_
_entity_poly.entity_id
_entity_poly.type
_entity_poly.pdbx_seq_one_letter_code
_entity_poly.pdbx_strand_id
1 'polypeptide(L)'
;GDGKAEEGKKKLGTVEGSMGEIVIAPRLLNPSLVRVYRSSEDDVMWAHKRVVATVINGETVALVQEKIEDVGFNNLKIIPLGADKVL
;
A
#
# COMPACT_ATOMS: atom_id res chain seq x y z
N GLY A 1 11.65 21.46 -49.61
CA GLY A 1 11.33 20.65 -50.79
C GLY A 1 11.73 19.23 -50.48
N ASP A 2 10.75 18.34 -50.62
CA ASP A 2 10.92 17.01 -51.21
C ASP A 2 11.59 15.92 -50.38
N GLY A 3 10.74 15.08 -49.80
CA GLY A 3 11.11 13.71 -49.46
C GLY A 3 11.18 12.82 -50.70
N LYS A 4 11.87 11.69 -50.57
CA LYS A 4 11.49 10.46 -51.27
C LYS A 4 12.08 9.24 -50.57
N ALA A 5 11.20 8.28 -50.30
CA ALA A 5 11.48 6.95 -49.83
C ALA A 5 11.97 6.04 -50.97
N GLU A 6 12.27 4.79 -50.57
CA GLU A 6 12.39 3.57 -51.38
C GLU A 6 13.70 3.34 -52.15
N GLU A 7 14.20 2.12 -52.35
CA GLU A 7 13.73 0.76 -52.02
C GLU A 7 14.98 -0.14 -52.05
N GLY A 8 15.15 -0.99 -51.04
CA GLY A 8 16.25 -1.95 -50.98
C GLY A 8 15.73 -3.36 -50.71
N LYS A 9 14.87 -3.89 -51.58
CA LYS A 9 14.46 -5.30 -51.54
C LYS A 9 15.69 -6.20 -51.72
N LYS A 10 16.10 -6.95 -50.68
CA LYS A 10 16.96 -8.13 -50.84
C LYS A 10 16.61 -9.24 -49.84
N LYS A 11 15.86 -10.21 -50.37
CA LYS A 11 15.78 -11.65 -50.07
C LYS A 11 15.53 -12.13 -48.63
N LEU A 12 14.36 -12.74 -48.47
CA LEU A 12 14.09 -13.87 -47.60
C LEU A 12 15.09 -14.99 -47.89
N GLY A 13 15.95 -15.30 -46.92
CA GLY A 13 16.85 -16.45 -46.93
C GLY A 13 16.64 -17.25 -45.65
N THR A 14 15.96 -18.38 -45.77
CA THR A 14 15.95 -19.45 -44.78
C THR A 14 17.36 -20.02 -44.67
N VAL A 15 17.97 -20.00 -43.48
CA VAL A 15 19.10 -20.87 -43.13
C VAL A 15 18.91 -21.41 -41.72
N GLU A 16 18.48 -22.67 -41.70
CA GLU A 16 18.84 -23.82 -40.88
C GLU A 16 19.34 -23.60 -39.44
N GLY A 17 18.71 -24.37 -38.55
CA GLY A 17 18.89 -24.30 -37.11
C GLY A 17 20.30 -24.63 -36.64
N SER A 18 20.80 -23.74 -35.80
CA SER A 18 21.79 -24.09 -34.79
C SER A 18 21.01 -24.36 -33.50
N MET A 19 21.20 -25.54 -32.89
CA MET A 19 20.81 -25.78 -31.50
C MET A 19 21.67 -24.88 -30.61
N GLY A 20 21.34 -23.60 -30.58
CA GLY A 20 21.78 -22.69 -29.54
C GLY A 20 21.12 -23.15 -28.26
N GLU A 21 21.92 -23.61 -27.32
CA GLU A 21 21.53 -23.85 -25.94
C GLU A 21 20.68 -22.66 -25.46
N ILE A 22 19.37 -22.87 -25.30
CA ILE A 22 18.49 -21.88 -24.70
C ILE A 22 18.83 -21.92 -23.21
N VAL A 23 19.85 -21.16 -22.83
CA VAL A 23 20.04 -20.78 -21.43
C VAL A 23 18.87 -19.86 -21.12
N ILE A 24 17.76 -20.45 -20.65
CA ILE A 24 16.70 -19.71 -19.97
C ILE A 24 17.36 -19.21 -18.70
N ALA A 25 17.99 -18.03 -18.75
CA ALA A 25 18.25 -17.27 -17.56
C ALA A 25 16.90 -17.18 -16.85
N PRO A 26 16.74 -17.74 -15.64
CA PRO A 26 15.48 -17.61 -14.92
C PRO A 26 15.24 -16.11 -14.84
N ARG A 27 14.14 -15.66 -15.45
CA ARG A 27 13.68 -14.27 -15.40
C ARG A 27 13.95 -13.82 -13.99
N LEU A 28 14.90 -12.90 -13.85
CA LEU A 28 15.35 -12.39 -12.56
C LEU A 28 14.08 -12.19 -11.75
N LEU A 29 13.96 -12.97 -10.67
CA LEU A 29 12.85 -12.89 -9.74
C LEU A 29 12.59 -11.40 -9.54
N ASN A 30 11.47 -10.90 -10.01
CA ASN A 30 11.03 -9.58 -9.58
C ASN A 30 10.68 -9.82 -8.11
N PRO A 31 11.49 -9.38 -7.12
CA PRO A 31 11.03 -9.45 -5.75
C PRO A 31 9.74 -8.65 -5.75
N SER A 32 8.61 -9.31 -5.46
CA SER A 32 7.31 -8.67 -5.41
C SER A 32 7.46 -7.39 -4.61
N LEU A 33 7.31 -6.23 -5.25
CA LEU A 33 7.40 -4.96 -4.54
C LEU A 33 6.20 -4.88 -3.61
N VAL A 34 6.39 -5.27 -2.35
CA VAL A 34 5.37 -5.16 -1.32
C VAL A 34 5.29 -3.70 -0.93
N ARG A 35 4.08 -3.14 -0.97
CA ARG A 35 3.87 -1.79 -0.49
C ARG A 35 4.00 -1.77 1.03
N VAL A 36 5.01 -1.05 1.50
CA VAL A 36 5.21 -0.78 2.92
C VAL A 36 4.60 0.59 3.23
N TYR A 37 3.66 0.63 4.16
CA TYR A 37 3.10 1.87 4.69
C TYR A 37 3.80 2.18 6.02
N ARG A 38 4.15 3.46 6.22
CA ARG A 38 4.66 3.98 7.49
C ARG A 38 3.96 5.29 7.78
N SER A 39 3.58 5.50 9.03
CA SER A 39 3.08 6.78 9.51
C SER A 39 4.18 7.83 9.43
N SER A 40 3.81 9.09 9.20
CA SER A 40 4.77 10.19 9.32
C SER A 40 5.17 10.41 10.78
N GLU A 41 6.27 11.10 11.02
CA GLU A 41 6.69 11.45 12.38
C GLU A 41 5.63 12.30 13.09
N ASP A 42 5.00 13.24 12.37
CA ASP A 42 3.92 14.07 12.90
C ASP A 42 2.70 13.22 13.31
N ASP A 43 2.33 12.22 12.52
CA ASP A 43 1.23 11.30 12.85
C ASP A 43 1.54 10.47 14.10
N VAL A 44 2.77 9.99 14.24
CA VAL A 44 3.22 9.23 15.41
C VAL A 44 3.23 10.12 16.66
N MET A 45 3.77 11.33 16.53
CA MET A 45 3.80 12.31 17.61
C MET A 45 2.40 12.76 18.03
N TRP A 46 1.48 12.89 17.08
CA TRP A 46 0.07 13.14 17.36
C TRP A 46 -0.56 11.97 18.12
N ALA A 47 -0.38 10.73 17.66
CA ALA A 47 -0.96 9.55 18.31
C ALA A 47 -0.41 9.31 19.73
N HIS A 48 0.86 9.64 19.98
CA HIS A 48 1.45 9.57 21.32
C HIS A 48 0.96 10.67 22.26
N LYS A 49 0.55 11.82 21.71
CA LYS A 49 -0.09 12.87 22.50
C LYS A 49 -1.54 12.44 22.71
N ARG A 50 -1.83 12.00 23.93
CA ARG A 50 -3.19 11.64 24.37
C ARG A 50 -4.21 12.64 23.84
N VAL A 51 -5.31 12.15 23.29
CA VAL A 51 -6.35 12.97 22.68
C VAL A 51 -7.53 13.04 23.63
N VAL A 52 -8.05 14.24 23.87
CA VAL A 52 -9.33 14.40 24.54
C VAL A 52 -10.42 14.38 23.48
N ALA A 53 -11.37 13.46 23.60
CA ALA A 53 -12.51 13.33 22.72
C ALA A 53 -13.83 13.56 23.47
N THR A 54 -14.88 13.82 22.71
CA THR A 54 -16.26 13.90 23.22
C THR A 54 -17.07 12.75 22.65
N VAL A 55 -17.74 12.02 23.53
CA VAL A 55 -18.72 11.00 23.16
C VAL A 55 -19.96 11.68 22.62
N ILE A 56 -20.29 11.36 21.37
CA ILE A 56 -21.45 11.93 20.69
C ILE A 56 -22.70 11.07 20.93
N ASN A 57 -23.86 11.65 20.64
CA ASN A 57 -25.14 10.93 20.60
C ASN A 57 -25.57 10.28 21.92
N GLY A 58 -24.99 10.71 23.06
CA GLY A 58 -25.29 10.14 24.37
C GLY A 58 -24.91 8.67 24.51
N GLU A 59 -24.03 8.16 23.65
CA GLU A 59 -23.56 6.77 23.78
C GLU A 59 -22.86 6.58 25.12
N THR A 60 -23.05 5.40 25.71
CA THR A 60 -22.32 5.08 26.94
C THR A 60 -20.87 4.79 26.60
N VAL A 61 -19.93 5.19 27.48
CA VAL A 61 -18.50 4.92 27.27
C VAL A 61 -18.22 3.43 27.05
N ALA A 62 -18.97 2.54 27.71
CA ALA A 62 -18.87 1.10 27.52
C ALA A 62 -19.21 0.67 26.08
N LEU A 63 -20.28 1.22 25.50
CA LEU A 63 -20.67 0.92 24.12
C LEU A 63 -19.63 1.46 23.11
N VAL A 64 -19.05 2.63 23.39
CA VAL A 64 -17.98 3.17 22.54
C VAL A 64 -16.72 2.30 22.64
N GLN A 65 -16.37 1.81 23.83
CA GLN A 65 -15.25 0.88 24.04
C GLN A 65 -15.45 -0.43 23.25
N GLU A 66 -16.65 -1.02 23.30
CA GLU A 66 -16.98 -2.25 22.54
C GLU A 66 -16.80 -2.04 21.03
N LYS A 67 -17.29 -0.93 20.48
CA LYS A 67 -17.11 -0.61 19.05
C LYS A 67 -15.65 -0.43 18.64
N ILE A 68 -14.81 0.12 19.53
CA ILE A 68 -13.37 0.27 19.29
C ILE A 68 -12.70 -1.12 19.25
N GLU A 69 -13.11 -2.02 20.13
CA GLU A 69 -12.63 -3.41 20.15
C GLU A 69 -13.09 -4.18 18.91
N ASP A 70 -14.34 -3.99 18.46
CA ASP A 70 -14.91 -4.63 17.26
C ASP A 70 -14.13 -4.32 15.97
N VAL A 71 -13.56 -3.12 15.86
CA VAL A 71 -12.72 -2.74 14.70
C VAL A 71 -11.24 -3.13 14.88
N GLY A 72 -10.90 -3.81 15.97
CA GLY A 72 -9.59 -4.40 16.22
C GLY A 72 -8.64 -3.58 17.10
N PHE A 73 -9.08 -2.46 17.68
CA PHE A 73 -8.24 -1.66 18.60
C PHE A 73 -8.29 -2.18 20.04
N ASN A 74 -7.91 -3.44 20.23
CA ASN A 74 -7.99 -4.16 21.52
C ASN A 74 -7.12 -3.57 22.65
N ASN A 75 -6.15 -2.72 22.31
CA ASN A 75 -5.19 -2.15 23.25
C ASN A 75 -5.47 -0.67 23.57
N LEU A 76 -6.59 -0.12 23.10
CA LEU A 76 -7.04 1.24 23.39
C LEU A 76 -8.08 1.19 24.53
N LYS A 77 -7.84 1.96 25.59
CA LYS A 77 -8.79 2.10 26.71
C LYS A 77 -9.27 3.54 26.80
N ILE A 78 -10.58 3.71 26.78
CA ILE A 78 -11.23 5.00 27.00
C ILE A 78 -11.26 5.30 28.51
N ILE A 79 -10.77 6.48 28.91
CA ILE A 79 -10.80 6.95 30.30
C ILE A 79 -11.83 8.09 30.41
N PRO A 80 -12.94 7.91 31.15
CA PRO A 80 -13.90 8.97 31.38
C PRO A 80 -13.27 10.15 32.14
N LEU A 81 -13.39 11.35 31.57
CA LEU A 81 -13.01 12.61 32.23
C LEU A 81 -14.22 13.34 32.83
N GLY A 82 -15.43 12.88 32.53
CA GLY A 82 -16.70 13.40 33.07
C GLY A 82 -17.71 13.71 31.96
N ALA A 83 -19.00 13.62 32.27
CA ALA A 83 -20.12 13.78 31.33
C ALA A 83 -19.90 13.03 30.01
N ASP A 84 -19.51 13.76 28.97
CA ASP A 84 -19.27 13.31 27.61
C ASP A 84 -17.78 13.32 27.21
N LYS A 85 -16.87 13.79 28.07
CA LYS A 85 -15.43 13.90 27.76
C LYS A 85 -14.67 12.63 28.14
N VAL A 86 -13.77 12.20 27.26
CA VAL A 86 -12.94 11.01 27.42
C VAL A 86 -11.50 11.23 26.93
N LEU A 87 -10.58 10.38 27.41
CA LEU A 87 -9.17 10.31 27.03
C LEU A 87 -8.81 8.92 26.49
#